data_AF-A0A8D8FQD1-F1
#
_entry.id   AF-A0A8D8FQD1-F1
#
_cell.length_a   1.000
_cell.length_b   1.000
_cell.length_c   1.000
_cell.angle_alpha   90.00
_cell.angle_beta   90.00
_cell.angle_gamma   90.00
#
_symmetry.space_group_name_H-M   'P 1'
#
loop_
_entity.id
_entity.type
_entity.pdbx_description
1 polymer ?
#
loop_
_entity_poly.entity_id
_entity_poly.type
_entity_poly.pdbx_seq_one_letter_code
_entity_poly.pdbx_strand_id
1 'polypeptide(L)'
;NLTASDREDEQRLAYFREDIGVNMHHWHWHLVYPTSGPVEVIDKDRRGELFFYMHQQIIHRYNVERFCNLLGRAKSMHNFREPIPEAYFPKMVRSADARPFAARPQNFTLKDIDRDAEGFKFTITEMEQARDRIYAAIDAGFVEDKSGKRIPLDPKKGIDILSNLVEASDLSINPQLYGNLHIWGHLALSFCHDPENRYLEQFGIMGDLATVQRDPGFYRWHSFVDDVLIRHKDHLDPYTSQELSFPGITVTGLNVNLARKNTPPNVLLTYWQRSQVDLAAGLDFGP
;
A
#
# COMPACT_ATOMS: atom_id res chain seq x y z
N ASN A 1 -9.20 -2.07 -22.79
CA ASN A 1 -9.26 -0.73 -22.15
C ASN A 1 -10.67 -0.49 -21.63
N LEU A 2 -10.81 -0.33 -20.30
CA LEU A 2 -12.09 -0.19 -19.58
C LEU A 2 -12.18 1.13 -18.83
N THR A 3 -11.17 1.43 -18.01
CA THR A 3 -11.16 2.55 -17.06
C THR A 3 -10.73 3.85 -17.72
N ALA A 4 -9.73 3.81 -18.60
CA ALA A 4 -9.31 4.92 -19.46
C ALA A 4 -8.88 4.46 -20.87
N SER A 5 -8.65 5.43 -21.76
CA SER A 5 -8.04 5.23 -23.08
C SER A 5 -6.52 5.46 -23.03
N ASP A 6 -5.79 5.10 -24.08
CA ASP A 6 -4.33 5.29 -24.15
C ASP A 6 -3.88 6.78 -24.18
N ARG A 7 -4.83 7.73 -24.17
CA ARG A 7 -4.56 9.15 -23.93
C ARG A 7 -4.18 9.46 -22.48
N GLU A 8 -4.53 8.56 -21.56
CA GLU A 8 -4.10 8.62 -20.16
C GLU A 8 -2.82 7.78 -20.03
N ASP A 9 -1.69 8.41 -19.70
CA ASP A 9 -0.41 7.71 -19.62
C ASP A 9 -0.42 6.61 -18.56
N GLU A 10 -1.13 6.83 -17.44
CA GLU A 10 -1.27 5.80 -16.42
C GLU A 10 -2.04 4.57 -16.93
N GLN A 11 -2.85 4.65 -18.01
CA GLN A 11 -3.56 3.50 -18.59
C GLN A 11 -2.61 2.36 -19.02
N ARG A 12 -1.35 2.67 -19.33
CA ARG A 12 -0.33 1.68 -19.71
C ARG A 12 -0.13 0.61 -18.62
N LEU A 13 -0.42 0.95 -17.36
CA LEU A 13 -0.22 0.10 -16.19
C LEU A 13 -1.52 -0.54 -15.69
N ALA A 14 -2.62 -0.38 -16.40
CA ALA A 14 -3.88 -1.02 -16.04
C ALA A 14 -3.75 -2.54 -15.92
N TYR A 15 -2.89 -3.19 -16.72
CA TYR A 15 -2.67 -4.64 -16.60
C TYR A 15 -2.06 -5.09 -15.27
N PHE A 16 -1.36 -4.20 -14.58
CA PHE A 16 -0.81 -4.47 -13.25
C PHE A 16 -1.85 -4.09 -12.19
N ARG A 17 -2.33 -2.84 -12.25
CA ARG A 17 -3.22 -2.27 -11.23
C ARG A 17 -4.58 -2.94 -11.17
N GLU A 18 -5.12 -3.33 -12.32
CA GLU A 18 -6.48 -3.86 -12.47
C GLU A 18 -6.52 -5.38 -12.59
N ASP A 19 -5.38 -6.06 -12.47
CA ASP A 19 -5.30 -7.52 -12.45
C ASP A 19 -6.07 -8.09 -11.25
N ILE A 20 -6.89 -9.10 -11.53
CA ILE A 20 -7.74 -9.72 -10.52
C ILE A 20 -6.87 -10.47 -9.49
N GLY A 21 -5.80 -11.13 -9.92
CA GLY A 21 -4.88 -11.85 -9.04
C GLY A 21 -4.13 -10.94 -8.08
N VAL A 22 -3.61 -9.82 -8.57
CA VAL A 22 -2.92 -8.80 -7.75
C VAL A 22 -3.85 -8.23 -6.67
N ASN A 23 -5.08 -7.87 -7.04
CA ASN A 23 -6.06 -7.33 -6.10
C ASN A 23 -6.55 -8.39 -5.11
N MET A 24 -6.76 -9.64 -5.55
CA MET A 24 -7.08 -10.75 -4.65
C MET A 24 -5.94 -11.01 -3.66
N HIS A 25 -4.69 -11.00 -4.10
CA HIS A 25 -3.54 -11.15 -3.21
C HIS A 25 -3.54 -10.11 -2.09
N HIS A 26 -3.75 -8.83 -2.44
CA HIS A 26 -3.81 -7.74 -1.48
C HIS A 26 -4.90 -7.96 -0.42
N TRP A 27 -6.10 -8.28 -0.87
CA TRP A 27 -7.23 -8.54 0.02
C TRP A 27 -6.97 -9.74 0.95
N HIS A 28 -6.49 -10.86 0.41
CA HIS A 28 -6.18 -12.04 1.21
C HIS A 28 -5.03 -11.79 2.19
N TRP A 29 -4.02 -11.01 1.80
CA TRP A 29 -2.94 -10.65 2.71
C TRP A 29 -3.47 -9.88 3.93
N HIS A 30 -4.32 -8.87 3.71
CA HIS A 30 -4.94 -8.14 4.82
C HIS A 30 -5.98 -8.96 5.59
N LEU A 31 -6.62 -9.95 4.96
CA LEU A 31 -7.48 -10.91 5.66
C LEU A 31 -6.68 -11.80 6.63
N VAL A 32 -5.48 -12.23 6.22
CA VAL A 32 -4.57 -13.04 7.06
C VAL A 32 -3.89 -12.19 8.13
N TYR A 33 -3.56 -10.93 7.83
CA TYR A 33 -2.88 -9.99 8.73
C TYR A 33 -3.73 -8.74 8.99
N PRO A 34 -4.91 -8.89 9.63
CA PRO A 34 -5.80 -7.77 9.89
C PRO A 34 -5.19 -6.78 10.88
N THR A 35 -5.60 -5.52 10.78
CA THR A 35 -5.13 -4.43 11.65
C THR A 35 -5.85 -4.36 12.98
N SER A 36 -7.08 -4.88 13.06
CA SER A 36 -7.91 -4.85 14.27
C SER A 36 -8.61 -6.17 14.53
N GLY A 37 -8.93 -6.42 15.81
CA GLY A 37 -9.61 -7.63 16.25
C GLY A 37 -8.98 -8.27 17.49
N PRO A 38 -9.40 -9.51 17.85
CA PRO A 38 -8.84 -10.23 18.98
C PRO A 38 -7.32 -10.40 18.84
N VAL A 39 -6.59 -10.31 19.97
CA VAL A 39 -5.11 -10.35 19.98
C VAL A 39 -4.59 -11.64 19.34
N GLU A 40 -5.23 -12.78 19.59
CA GLU A 40 -4.87 -14.07 18.98
C GLU A 40 -5.03 -14.11 17.44
N VAL A 41 -5.80 -13.18 16.88
CA VAL A 41 -5.97 -13.03 15.43
C VAL A 41 -4.94 -12.07 14.86
N ILE A 42 -4.70 -10.93 15.50
CA ILE A 42 -3.84 -9.86 14.96
C ILE A 42 -2.34 -10.04 15.29
N ASP A 43 -2.02 -10.62 16.45
CA ASP A 43 -0.64 -10.78 16.95
C ASP A 43 0.06 -11.98 16.29
N LYS A 44 0.37 -11.81 15.00
CA LYS A 44 1.10 -12.79 14.19
C LYS A 44 2.57 -12.42 14.11
N ASP A 45 3.42 -13.43 14.00
CA ASP A 45 4.87 -13.26 13.95
C ASP A 45 5.29 -12.23 12.90
N ARG A 46 5.98 -11.18 13.35
CA ARG A 46 6.58 -10.11 12.53
C ARG A 46 5.62 -9.49 11.51
N ARG A 47 4.33 -9.39 11.86
CA ARG A 47 3.28 -8.92 10.94
C ARG A 47 3.48 -7.47 10.47
N GLY A 48 4.08 -6.62 11.31
CA GLY A 48 4.44 -5.25 10.95
C GLY A 48 5.59 -5.22 9.95
N GLU A 49 6.64 -6.01 10.18
CA GLU A 49 7.72 -6.11 9.20
C GLU A 49 7.23 -6.69 7.88
N LEU A 50 6.30 -7.65 7.92
CA LEU A 50 5.68 -8.19 6.73
C LEU A 50 4.80 -7.16 6.02
N PHE A 51 4.11 -6.27 6.74
CA PHE A 51 3.41 -5.13 6.16
C PHE A 51 4.36 -4.26 5.34
N PHE A 52 5.49 -3.85 5.94
CA PHE A 52 6.52 -3.10 5.24
C PHE A 52 7.00 -3.85 4.00
N TYR A 53 7.43 -5.09 4.17
CA TYR A 53 8.06 -5.85 3.09
C TYR A 53 7.10 -6.13 1.93
N MET A 54 5.86 -6.53 2.22
CA MET A 54 4.86 -6.83 1.19
C MET A 54 4.56 -5.59 0.34
N HIS A 55 4.30 -4.45 0.97
CA HIS A 55 4.00 -3.20 0.27
C HIS A 55 5.23 -2.63 -0.46
N GLN A 56 6.42 -2.71 0.13
CA GLN A 56 7.66 -2.34 -0.56
C GLN A 56 7.83 -3.14 -1.85
N GLN A 57 7.61 -4.47 -1.82
CA GLN A 57 7.72 -5.31 -3.00
C GLN A 57 6.67 -4.95 -4.07
N ILE A 58 5.45 -4.55 -3.68
CA ILE A 58 4.46 -4.03 -4.63
C ILE A 58 4.98 -2.74 -5.29
N ILE A 59 5.48 -1.77 -4.52
CA ILE A 59 6.01 -0.51 -5.06
C ILE A 59 7.20 -0.74 -5.99
N HIS A 60 8.12 -1.64 -5.63
CA HIS A 60 9.26 -1.99 -6.47
C HIS A 60 8.83 -2.64 -7.78
N ARG A 61 7.91 -3.62 -7.74
CA ARG A 61 7.36 -4.26 -8.95
C ARG A 61 6.64 -3.25 -9.81
N TYR A 62 5.78 -2.43 -9.22
CA TYR A 62 5.07 -1.36 -9.94
C TYR A 62 6.04 -0.40 -10.64
N ASN A 63 7.13 0.00 -9.98
CA ASN A 63 8.13 0.87 -10.59
C ASN A 63 8.92 0.19 -11.72
N VAL A 64 9.20 -1.12 -11.64
CA VAL A 64 9.75 -1.88 -12.77
C VAL A 64 8.79 -1.85 -13.96
N GLU A 65 7.49 -2.11 -13.73
CA GLU A 65 6.48 -2.01 -14.80
C GLU A 65 6.37 -0.59 -15.38
N ARG A 66 6.48 0.46 -14.54
CA ARG A 66 6.55 1.86 -15.00
C ARG A 66 7.69 2.08 -15.98
N PHE A 67 8.89 1.65 -15.64
CA PHE A 67 10.07 1.80 -16.51
C PHE A 67 9.90 1.04 -17.82
N CYS A 68 9.34 -0.17 -17.79
CA CYS A 68 9.03 -0.96 -18.99
C CYS A 68 7.99 -0.29 -19.90
N ASN A 69 7.18 0.63 -19.38
CA ASN A 69 6.14 1.36 -20.12
C ASN A 69 6.46 2.84 -20.35
N LEU A 70 7.74 3.21 -20.26
CA LEU A 70 8.24 4.59 -20.48
C LEU A 70 7.63 5.62 -19.52
N LEU A 71 7.37 5.22 -18.28
CA LEU A 71 6.93 6.10 -17.21
C LEU A 71 8.06 6.26 -16.18
N GLY A 72 8.14 7.44 -15.55
CA GLY A 72 9.06 7.67 -14.42
C GLY A 72 8.63 6.93 -13.16
N ARG A 73 9.49 6.88 -12.12
CA ARG A 73 9.13 6.31 -10.80
C ARG A 73 7.85 6.95 -10.26
N ALA A 74 7.02 6.19 -9.55
CA ALA A 74 5.84 6.74 -8.87
C ALA A 74 6.27 7.90 -7.95
N LYS A 75 5.63 9.07 -8.07
CA LYS A 75 5.96 10.22 -7.24
C LYS A 75 5.41 9.99 -5.83
N SER A 76 6.29 9.95 -4.84
CA SER A 76 5.90 9.85 -3.44
C SER A 76 5.03 11.04 -2.98
N MET A 77 4.07 10.79 -2.07
CA MET A 77 3.10 11.78 -1.57
C MET A 77 3.55 12.41 -0.23
N HIS A 78 4.72 13.06 -0.21
CA HIS A 78 5.25 13.71 1.00
C HIS A 78 4.48 14.96 1.44
N ASN A 79 3.88 15.66 0.48
CA ASN A 79 3.11 16.87 0.71
C ASN A 79 1.62 16.58 0.53
N PHE A 80 0.89 16.49 1.65
CA PHE A 80 -0.53 16.14 1.67
C PHE A 80 -1.43 17.26 1.13
N ARG A 81 -0.88 18.47 0.90
CA ARG A 81 -1.61 19.65 0.43
C ARG A 81 -1.40 19.93 -1.06
N GLU A 82 -0.51 19.20 -1.72
CA GLU A 82 -0.32 19.30 -3.17
C GLU A 82 -1.50 18.65 -3.91
N PRO A 83 -1.97 19.25 -5.03
CA PRO A 83 -2.88 18.58 -5.94
C PRO A 83 -2.29 17.26 -6.45
N ILE A 84 -3.11 16.22 -6.50
CA ILE A 84 -2.76 14.89 -7.01
C ILE A 84 -3.11 14.86 -8.51
N PRO A 85 -2.12 14.89 -9.43
CA PRO A 85 -2.39 15.05 -10.86
C PRO A 85 -3.10 13.86 -11.49
N GLU A 86 -2.89 12.65 -10.97
CA GLU A 86 -3.50 11.44 -11.51
C GLU A 86 -5.00 11.47 -11.23
N ALA A 87 -5.86 11.20 -12.20
CA ALA A 87 -7.28 10.91 -11.96
C ALA A 87 -7.51 9.40 -11.93
N TYR A 88 -8.64 8.95 -11.39
CA TYR A 88 -9.08 7.58 -11.58
C TYR A 88 -10.60 7.43 -11.55
N PHE A 89 -11.13 6.73 -12.55
CA PHE A 89 -12.58 6.50 -12.72
C PHE A 89 -12.84 4.98 -12.79
N PRO A 90 -13.17 4.34 -11.65
CA PRO A 90 -13.09 2.88 -11.49
C PRO A 90 -14.06 2.07 -12.34
N LYS A 91 -15.19 2.66 -12.76
CA LYS A 91 -16.29 1.97 -13.47
C LYS A 91 -16.92 0.80 -12.68
N MET A 92 -16.59 0.65 -11.40
CA MET A 92 -17.13 -0.40 -10.53
C MET A 92 -18.35 0.11 -9.76
N VAL A 93 -19.28 -0.81 -9.52
CA VAL A 93 -20.52 -0.57 -8.78
C VAL A 93 -20.67 -1.65 -7.72
N ARG A 94 -21.11 -1.27 -6.52
CA ARG A 94 -21.47 -2.21 -5.46
C ARG A 94 -22.84 -2.79 -5.78
N SER A 95 -22.94 -4.11 -5.91
CA SER A 95 -24.21 -4.77 -6.19
C SER A 95 -25.22 -4.63 -5.06
N ALA A 96 -24.75 -4.60 -3.80
CA ALA A 96 -25.59 -4.58 -2.62
C ALA A 96 -26.53 -3.35 -2.51
N ASP A 97 -26.07 -2.19 -2.98
CA ASP A 97 -26.82 -0.92 -2.88
C ASP A 97 -26.85 -0.11 -4.19
N ALA A 98 -26.34 -0.70 -5.28
CA ALA A 98 -26.22 -0.09 -6.60
C ALA A 98 -25.41 1.23 -6.63
N ARG A 99 -24.58 1.51 -5.62
CA ARG A 99 -23.75 2.73 -5.59
C ARG A 99 -22.41 2.51 -6.27
N PRO A 100 -21.99 3.41 -7.19
CA PRO A 100 -20.67 3.33 -7.78
C PRO A 100 -19.58 3.55 -6.74
N PHE A 101 -18.40 2.98 -6.96
CA PHE A 101 -17.21 3.51 -6.32
C PHE A 101 -16.92 4.90 -6.90
N ALA A 102 -16.83 5.90 -6.03
CA ALA A 102 -16.62 7.27 -6.47
C ALA A 102 -15.31 7.42 -7.26
N ALA A 103 -15.36 8.26 -8.29
CA ALA A 103 -14.18 8.63 -9.06
C ALA A 103 -13.42 9.78 -8.39
N ARG A 104 -12.11 9.84 -8.61
CA ARG A 104 -11.26 10.94 -8.18
C ARG A 104 -10.83 11.76 -9.41
N PRO A 105 -11.27 13.02 -9.55
CA PRO A 105 -10.87 13.85 -10.67
C PRO A 105 -9.39 14.24 -10.60
N GLN A 106 -8.86 14.69 -11.72
CA GLN A 106 -7.48 15.18 -11.84
C GLN A 106 -7.24 16.40 -10.93
N ASN A 107 -6.02 16.52 -10.41
CA ASN A 107 -5.57 17.62 -9.55
C ASN A 107 -6.42 17.78 -8.27
N PHE A 108 -6.91 16.67 -7.73
CA PHE A 108 -7.63 16.69 -6.47
C PHE A 108 -6.67 16.95 -5.29
N THR A 109 -7.04 17.83 -4.36
CA THR A 109 -6.27 18.09 -3.13
C THR A 109 -7.00 17.49 -1.93
N LEU A 110 -6.28 16.75 -1.08
CA LEU A 110 -6.84 16.18 0.13
C LEU A 110 -7.48 17.25 1.02
N LYS A 111 -8.56 16.88 1.71
CA LYS A 111 -9.32 17.75 2.61
C LYS A 111 -9.42 17.08 3.97
N ASP A 112 -9.62 17.91 4.99
CA ASP A 112 -9.97 17.43 6.33
C ASP A 112 -11.24 16.57 6.24
N ILE A 113 -11.29 15.49 7.02
CA ILE A 113 -12.40 14.55 7.04
C ILE A 113 -13.23 14.79 8.29
N ASP A 114 -14.52 15.03 8.10
CA ASP A 114 -15.51 15.17 9.18
C ASP A 114 -16.68 14.23 8.92
N ARG A 115 -16.48 12.94 9.20
CA ARG A 115 -17.51 11.89 9.14
C ARG A 115 -17.65 11.25 10.50
N ASP A 116 -17.73 12.08 11.54
CA ASP A 116 -17.79 11.66 12.95
C ASP A 116 -18.92 10.65 13.22
N ALA A 117 -20.07 10.83 12.56
CA ALA A 117 -21.20 9.90 12.62
C ALA A 117 -20.86 8.48 12.11
N GLU A 118 -19.81 8.34 11.30
CA GLU A 118 -19.27 7.08 10.77
C GLU A 118 -18.01 6.62 11.52
N GLY A 119 -17.62 7.33 12.58
CA GLY A 119 -16.56 6.94 13.50
C GLY A 119 -15.16 7.45 13.15
N PHE A 120 -15.03 8.41 12.22
CA PHE A 120 -13.72 8.98 11.89
C PHE A 120 -13.79 10.48 11.56
N LYS A 121 -12.91 11.23 12.20
CA LYS A 121 -12.71 12.67 12.03
C LYS A 121 -11.25 13.00 12.26
N PHE A 122 -10.61 13.64 11.29
CA PHE A 122 -9.22 14.05 11.35
C PHE A 122 -8.90 15.11 10.30
N THR A 123 -7.88 15.91 10.55
CA THR A 123 -7.39 16.97 9.68
C THR A 123 -6.10 16.54 8.97
N ILE A 124 -5.82 17.18 7.82
CA ILE A 124 -4.54 17.02 7.14
C ILE A 124 -3.38 17.47 8.05
N THR A 125 -3.62 18.45 8.92
CA THR A 125 -2.64 18.90 9.92
C THR A 125 -2.31 17.80 10.93
N GLU A 126 -3.30 17.01 11.39
CA GLU A 126 -3.05 15.87 12.28
C GLU A 126 -2.23 14.77 11.58
N MET A 127 -2.47 14.53 10.30
CA MET A 127 -1.62 13.62 9.50
C MET A 127 -0.17 14.12 9.42
N GLU A 128 0.03 15.42 9.17
CA GLU A 128 1.36 16.04 9.14
C GLU A 128 2.07 15.90 10.49
N GLN A 129 1.37 16.16 11.59
CA GLN A 129 1.93 16.01 12.94
C GLN A 129 2.28 14.56 13.29
N ALA A 130 1.44 13.59 12.91
CA ALA A 130 1.73 12.17 13.08
C ALA A 130 3.00 11.76 12.31
N ARG A 131 3.10 12.16 11.03
CA ARG A 131 4.31 11.96 10.21
C ARG A 131 5.55 12.54 10.89
N ASP A 132 5.49 13.78 11.35
CA ASP A 132 6.65 14.47 11.92
C ASP A 132 7.11 13.81 13.23
N ARG A 133 6.18 13.32 14.06
CA ARG A 133 6.50 12.54 15.27
C ARG A 133 7.13 11.19 14.95
N ILE A 134 6.63 10.51 13.91
CA ILE A 134 7.20 9.24 13.43
C ILE A 134 8.63 9.48 12.93
N TYR A 135 8.87 10.51 12.12
CA TYR A 135 10.23 10.87 11.69
C TYR A 135 11.15 11.19 12.86
N ALA A 136 10.68 11.96 13.84
CA ALA A 136 11.48 12.27 15.02
C ALA A 136 11.85 11.01 15.83
N ALA A 137 10.94 10.04 15.95
CA ALA A 137 11.22 8.77 16.63
C ALA A 137 12.24 7.91 15.88
N ILE A 138 12.12 7.85 14.55
CA ILE A 138 13.10 7.15 13.68
C ILE A 138 14.49 7.79 13.83
N ASP A 139 14.57 9.11 13.79
CA ASP A 139 15.82 9.88 13.92
C ASP A 139 16.43 9.76 15.31
N ALA A 140 15.61 9.62 16.35
CA ALA A 140 16.07 9.39 17.72
C ALA A 140 16.50 7.94 17.99
N GLY A 141 16.16 6.99 17.12
CA GLY A 141 16.47 5.56 17.27
C GLY A 141 15.61 4.83 18.30
N PHE A 142 14.50 5.43 18.76
CA PHE A 142 13.57 4.79 19.70
C PHE A 142 12.15 5.36 19.54
N VAL A 143 11.17 4.56 19.93
CA VAL A 143 9.76 4.97 20.06
C VAL A 143 9.35 5.01 21.53
N GLU A 144 8.28 5.71 21.86
CA GLU A 144 7.80 5.90 23.22
C GLU A 144 6.43 5.23 23.41
N ASP A 145 6.33 4.32 24.37
CA ASP A 145 5.06 3.70 24.72
C ASP A 145 4.14 4.62 25.53
N LYS A 146 2.92 4.17 25.85
CA LYS A 146 1.93 4.95 26.62
C LYS A 146 2.39 5.37 28.02
N SER A 147 3.44 4.75 28.56
CA SER A 147 4.00 5.06 29.88
C SER A 147 5.17 6.06 29.83
N GLY A 148 5.59 6.48 28.63
CA GLY A 148 6.78 7.30 28.44
C GLY A 148 8.08 6.49 28.35
N LYS A 149 7.99 5.15 28.31
CA LYS A 149 9.18 4.29 28.21
C LYS A 149 9.67 4.27 26.76
N ARG A 150 10.98 4.49 26.61
CA ARG A 150 11.68 4.42 25.33
C ARG A 150 11.98 2.97 24.95
N ILE A 151 11.51 2.56 23.78
CA ILE A 151 11.73 1.25 23.18
C ILE A 151 12.66 1.45 21.97
N PRO A 152 13.89 0.91 22.00
CA PRO A 152 14.84 1.06 20.90
C PRO A 152 14.32 0.46 19.58
N LEU A 153 14.62 1.14 18.47
CA LEU A 153 14.40 0.63 17.11
C LEU A 153 15.64 -0.16 16.66
N ASP A 154 15.77 -1.40 17.13
CA ASP A 154 16.90 -2.25 16.81
C ASP A 154 16.81 -2.91 15.41
N PRO A 155 17.91 -3.45 14.84
CA PRO A 155 17.91 -4.03 13.50
C PRO A 155 16.96 -5.22 13.29
N LYS A 156 16.55 -5.92 14.37
CA LYS A 156 15.73 -7.14 14.31
C LYS A 156 14.24 -6.84 14.49
N LYS A 157 13.89 -5.94 15.40
CA LYS A 157 12.50 -5.66 15.81
C LYS A 157 12.03 -4.25 15.46
N GLY A 158 12.95 -3.33 15.20
CA GLY A 158 12.64 -1.92 14.97
C GLY A 158 11.63 -1.70 13.84
N ILE A 159 11.85 -2.37 12.71
CA ILE A 159 10.93 -2.25 11.56
C ILE A 159 9.55 -2.83 11.85
N ASP A 160 9.44 -3.89 12.64
CA ASP A 160 8.16 -4.51 13.00
C ASP A 160 7.34 -3.58 13.90
N ILE A 161 7.99 -3.02 14.92
CA ILE A 161 7.37 -2.03 15.82
C ILE A 161 6.93 -0.80 15.02
N LEU A 162 7.83 -0.25 14.21
CA LEU A 162 7.57 0.97 13.44
C LEU A 162 6.42 0.78 12.43
N SER A 163 6.37 -0.38 11.77
CA SER A 163 5.33 -0.65 10.78
C SER A 163 3.95 -0.83 11.43
N ASN A 164 3.88 -1.46 12.62
CA ASN A 164 2.64 -1.52 13.40
C ASN A 164 2.16 -0.13 13.86
N LEU A 165 3.07 0.83 14.05
CA LEU A 165 2.74 2.25 14.31
C LEU A 165 2.23 2.96 13.07
N VAL A 166 2.90 2.78 11.91
CA VAL A 166 2.58 3.50 10.67
C VAL A 166 1.30 2.99 10.03
N GLU A 167 1.12 1.66 9.93
CA GLU A 167 -0.15 1.05 9.53
C GLU A 167 -1.25 1.34 10.55
N ALA A 168 -0.83 1.49 11.82
CA ALA A 168 -1.65 1.68 13.01
C ALA A 168 -2.67 0.56 13.24
N SER A 169 -2.12 -0.65 13.33
CA SER A 169 -2.82 -1.80 13.91
C SER A 169 -3.13 -1.58 15.41
N ASP A 170 -4.05 -2.36 15.96
CA ASP A 170 -4.33 -2.42 17.41
C ASP A 170 -3.09 -2.82 18.25
N LEU A 171 -2.03 -3.32 17.60
CA LEU A 171 -0.71 -3.60 18.19
C LEU A 171 0.20 -2.36 18.29
N SER A 172 -0.24 -1.19 17.79
CA SER A 172 0.48 0.07 17.93
C SER A 172 0.77 0.36 19.40
N ILE A 173 2.05 0.57 19.72
CA ILE A 173 2.48 0.75 21.11
C ILE A 173 1.97 2.07 21.74
N ASN A 174 1.64 3.07 20.90
CA ASN A 174 1.16 4.38 21.34
C ASN A 174 0.38 5.10 20.22
N PRO A 175 -0.85 4.68 19.91
CA PRO A 175 -1.66 5.27 18.85
C PRO A 175 -2.03 6.72 19.14
N GLN A 176 -2.09 7.15 20.42
CA GLN A 176 -2.33 8.54 20.78
C GLN A 176 -1.17 9.46 20.32
N LEU A 177 0.07 8.98 20.44
CA LEU A 177 1.25 9.76 20.07
C LEU A 177 1.49 9.75 18.55
N TYR A 178 1.49 8.55 17.96
CA TYR A 178 1.91 8.31 16.57
C TYR A 178 0.76 8.38 15.56
N GLY A 179 -0.50 8.39 16.01
CA GLY A 179 -1.67 8.52 15.16
C GLY A 179 -1.97 7.26 14.35
N ASN A 180 -2.72 7.46 13.26
CA ASN A 180 -3.19 6.39 12.36
C ASN A 180 -2.84 6.69 10.90
N LEU A 181 -1.56 6.98 10.64
CA LEU A 181 -1.10 7.69 9.45
C LEU A 181 -1.50 6.98 8.14
N HIS A 182 -1.17 5.69 7.98
CA HIS A 182 -1.48 4.89 6.78
C HIS A 182 -2.98 4.87 6.48
N ILE A 183 -3.82 4.58 7.49
CA ILE A 183 -5.27 4.49 7.33
C ILE A 183 -5.87 5.87 7.05
N TRP A 184 -5.40 6.93 7.71
CA TRP A 184 -5.86 8.29 7.42
C TRP A 184 -5.60 8.69 5.96
N GLY A 185 -4.47 8.31 5.37
CA GLY A 185 -4.22 8.54 3.95
C GLY A 185 -5.19 7.79 3.04
N HIS A 186 -5.48 6.52 3.34
CA HIS A 186 -6.52 5.76 2.64
C HIS A 186 -7.90 6.41 2.75
N LEU A 187 -8.31 6.82 3.96
CA LEU A 187 -9.59 7.49 4.20
C LEU A 187 -9.68 8.84 3.49
N ALA A 188 -8.63 9.66 3.56
CA ALA A 188 -8.57 10.98 2.92
C ALA A 188 -8.68 10.87 1.39
N LEU A 189 -7.98 9.90 0.79
CA LEU A 189 -8.07 9.61 -0.65
C LEU A 189 -9.45 9.06 -1.03
N SER A 190 -10.02 8.23 -0.16
CA SER A 190 -11.27 7.53 -0.45
C SER A 190 -12.50 8.43 -0.35
N PHE A 191 -12.58 9.27 0.69
CA PHE A 191 -13.69 10.20 0.92
C PHE A 191 -13.43 11.59 0.32
N CYS A 192 -12.41 11.73 -0.51
CA CYS A 192 -12.01 12.98 -1.12
C CYS A 192 -13.19 13.73 -1.81
N HIS A 193 -14.11 12.98 -2.42
CA HIS A 193 -15.29 13.49 -3.11
C HIS A 193 -16.43 13.94 -2.17
N ASP A 194 -16.49 13.46 -0.93
CA ASP A 194 -17.49 13.81 0.07
C ASP A 194 -16.93 13.73 1.52
N PRO A 195 -15.99 14.61 1.88
CA PRO A 195 -15.22 14.49 3.13
C PRO A 195 -16.04 14.78 4.39
N GLU A 196 -17.20 15.44 4.25
CA GLU A 196 -18.05 15.89 5.35
C GLU A 196 -19.44 15.21 5.34
N ASN A 197 -19.59 14.16 4.54
CA ASN A 197 -20.86 13.44 4.34
C ASN A 197 -22.05 14.33 3.94
N ARG A 198 -21.78 15.38 3.17
CA ARG A 198 -22.81 16.34 2.71
C ARG A 198 -23.66 15.76 1.59
N TYR A 199 -23.10 14.81 0.83
CA TYR A 199 -23.71 14.24 -0.36
C TYR A 199 -24.14 12.79 -0.18
N LEU A 200 -23.97 12.22 1.03
CA LEU A 200 -24.30 10.84 1.35
C LEU A 200 -23.60 9.85 0.42
N GLU A 201 -22.40 10.21 -0.03
CA GLU A 201 -21.56 9.34 -0.86
C GLU A 201 -20.72 8.41 0.03
N GLN A 202 -20.44 7.23 -0.51
CA GLN A 202 -19.59 6.23 0.14
C GLN A 202 -18.14 6.35 -0.30
N PHE A 203 -17.25 5.66 0.40
CA PHE A 203 -15.83 5.57 0.09
C PHE A 203 -15.54 5.26 -1.41
N GLY A 204 -14.51 5.87 -1.98
CA GLY A 204 -13.96 5.47 -3.28
C GLY A 204 -13.17 4.15 -3.19
N ILE A 205 -12.56 3.71 -4.29
CA ILE A 205 -11.82 2.43 -4.29
C ILE A 205 -10.64 2.40 -3.31
N MET A 206 -10.11 3.55 -2.89
CA MET A 206 -9.05 3.64 -1.88
C MET A 206 -9.49 3.23 -0.47
N GLY A 207 -10.80 3.06 -0.23
CA GLY A 207 -11.36 2.61 1.04
C GLY A 207 -11.66 1.11 1.11
N ASP A 208 -11.40 0.34 0.04
CA ASP A 208 -11.68 -1.09 0.01
C ASP A 208 -10.45 -1.88 -0.43
N LEU A 209 -9.98 -2.75 0.46
CA LEU A 209 -8.77 -3.57 0.33
C LEU A 209 -8.77 -4.46 -0.93
N ALA A 210 -9.93 -4.85 -1.46
CA ALA A 210 -10.02 -5.63 -2.70
C ALA A 210 -9.87 -4.77 -3.97
N THR A 211 -9.84 -3.45 -3.83
CA THR A 211 -9.89 -2.51 -4.97
C THR A 211 -8.82 -1.43 -4.94
N VAL A 212 -8.18 -1.17 -3.79
CA VAL A 212 -7.25 -0.03 -3.62
C VAL A 212 -6.12 -0.02 -4.65
N GLN A 213 -5.56 -1.18 -5.02
CA GLN A 213 -4.42 -1.27 -5.95
C GLN A 213 -4.76 -0.82 -7.37
N ARG A 214 -6.03 -0.61 -7.69
CA ARG A 214 -6.48 -0.12 -9.00
C ARG A 214 -6.18 1.38 -9.18
N ASP A 215 -6.17 2.18 -8.11
CA ASP A 215 -5.91 3.62 -8.16
C ASP A 215 -4.41 3.91 -8.31
N PRO A 216 -3.95 4.73 -9.28
CA PRO A 216 -2.57 5.23 -9.30
C PRO A 216 -2.16 5.93 -7.99
N GLY A 217 -3.12 6.54 -7.27
CA GLY A 217 -2.93 7.16 -5.97
C GLY A 217 -2.48 6.20 -4.86
N PHE A 218 -2.85 4.90 -4.95
CA PHE A 218 -2.36 3.87 -4.03
C PHE A 218 -0.83 3.82 -4.02
N TYR A 219 -0.22 3.79 -5.21
CA TYR A 219 1.22 3.66 -5.35
C TYR A 219 1.95 4.92 -4.91
N ARG A 220 1.34 6.10 -5.06
CA ARG A 220 1.90 7.36 -4.55
C ARG A 220 1.87 7.41 -3.02
N TRP A 221 0.75 6.99 -2.43
CA TRP A 221 0.60 6.90 -0.98
C TRP A 221 1.55 5.88 -0.37
N HIS A 222 1.60 4.67 -0.93
CA HIS A 222 2.49 3.61 -0.45
C HIS A 222 3.96 3.87 -0.74
N SER A 223 4.31 4.67 -1.77
CA SER A 223 5.68 5.17 -1.92
C SER A 223 6.07 6.12 -0.77
N PHE A 224 5.13 6.93 -0.26
CA PHE A 224 5.38 7.76 0.92
C PHE A 224 5.55 6.93 2.18
N VAL A 225 4.67 5.93 2.39
CA VAL A 225 4.77 5.01 3.53
C VAL A 225 6.08 4.21 3.49
N ASP A 226 6.49 3.73 2.31
CA ASP A 226 7.78 3.07 2.10
C ASP A 226 8.96 4.02 2.40
N ASP A 227 8.94 5.26 1.91
CA ASP A 227 9.98 6.27 2.22
C ASP A 227 10.11 6.52 3.74
N VAL A 228 8.99 6.54 4.48
CA VAL A 228 8.99 6.68 5.95
C VAL A 228 9.69 5.50 6.61
N LEU A 229 9.37 4.27 6.19
CA LEU A 229 9.90 3.05 6.80
C LEU A 229 11.35 2.76 6.37
N ILE A 230 11.72 3.10 5.13
CA ILE A 230 13.09 3.01 4.62
C ILE A 230 14.03 3.93 5.42
N ARG A 231 13.57 5.10 5.87
CA ARG A 231 14.39 5.98 6.72
C ARG A 231 14.94 5.27 7.96
N HIS A 232 14.18 4.34 8.55
CA HIS A 232 14.70 3.51 9.64
C HIS A 232 15.73 2.49 9.15
N LYS A 233 15.51 1.85 8.00
CA LYS A 233 16.48 0.91 7.40
C LYS A 233 17.79 1.59 7.03
N ASP A 234 17.75 2.86 6.61
CA ASP A 234 18.94 3.67 6.28
C ASP A 234 19.79 4.02 7.52
N HIS A 235 19.23 3.93 8.74
CA HIS A 235 19.98 4.10 9.99
C HIS A 235 20.66 2.81 10.47
N LEU A 236 20.40 1.66 9.83
CA LEU A 236 21.03 0.40 10.21
C LEU A 236 22.44 0.31 9.64
N ASP A 237 23.35 -0.28 10.41
CA ASP A 237 24.68 -0.60 9.91
C ASP A 237 24.57 -1.53 8.69
N PRO A 238 25.38 -1.32 7.64
CA PRO A 238 25.46 -2.27 6.53
C PRO A 238 25.78 -3.67 7.03
N TYR A 239 25.22 -4.69 6.37
CA TYR A 239 25.57 -6.07 6.68
C TYR A 239 27.07 -6.30 6.62
N THR A 240 27.60 -6.93 7.66
CA THR A 240 29.01 -7.27 7.78
C THR A 240 29.39 -8.38 6.80
N SER A 241 30.69 -8.51 6.51
CA SER A 241 31.17 -9.64 5.70
C SER A 241 30.78 -10.98 6.30
N GLN A 242 30.68 -11.10 7.63
CA GLN A 242 30.30 -12.36 8.28
C GLN A 242 28.83 -12.70 8.02
N GLU A 243 27.93 -11.70 8.04
CA GLU A 243 26.50 -11.89 7.78
C GLU A 243 26.20 -12.20 6.31
N LEU A 244 27.01 -11.68 5.38
CA LEU A 244 26.86 -11.92 3.94
C LEU A 244 27.61 -13.16 3.44
N SER A 245 28.67 -13.58 4.13
CA SER A 245 29.49 -14.72 3.70
C SER A 245 28.84 -16.06 4.04
N PHE A 246 29.09 -17.06 3.19
CA PHE A 246 28.81 -18.46 3.51
C PHE A 246 30.07 -19.31 3.25
N PRO A 247 30.99 -19.41 4.23
CA PRO A 247 32.24 -20.14 4.06
C PRO A 247 32.03 -21.60 3.65
N GLY A 248 32.80 -22.06 2.67
CA GLY A 248 32.67 -23.41 2.10
C GLY A 248 31.68 -23.53 0.94
N ILE A 249 30.91 -22.48 0.64
CA ILE A 249 30.01 -22.42 -0.50
C ILE A 249 30.53 -21.41 -1.52
N THR A 250 30.52 -21.78 -2.80
CA THR A 250 30.92 -20.89 -3.91
C THR A 250 29.91 -21.02 -5.04
N VAL A 251 29.33 -19.90 -5.45
CA VAL A 251 28.46 -19.83 -6.63
C VAL A 251 29.34 -19.76 -7.87
N THR A 252 29.37 -20.82 -8.68
CA THR A 252 30.21 -20.91 -9.89
C THR A 252 29.46 -20.53 -11.18
N GLY A 253 28.12 -20.47 -11.12
CA GLY A 253 27.28 -20.06 -12.25
C GLY A 253 25.81 -19.90 -11.85
N LEU A 254 25.11 -19.01 -12.55
CA LEU A 254 23.68 -18.80 -12.43
C LEU A 254 23.11 -18.59 -13.84
N ASN A 255 22.06 -19.32 -14.18
CA ASN A 255 21.39 -19.20 -15.47
C ASN A 255 19.88 -19.44 -15.34
N VAL A 256 19.10 -18.83 -16.24
CA VAL A 256 17.67 -19.08 -16.38
C VAL A 256 17.42 -19.73 -17.73
N ASN A 257 16.73 -20.88 -17.73
CA ASN A 257 16.34 -21.58 -18.95
C ASN A 257 14.81 -21.67 -19.01
N LEU A 258 14.24 -21.38 -20.18
CA LEU A 258 12.84 -21.69 -20.42
C LEU A 258 12.66 -23.21 -20.46
N ALA A 259 11.50 -23.70 -20.04
CA ALA A 259 11.19 -25.14 -20.04
C ALA A 259 11.15 -25.75 -21.46
N ARG A 260 11.15 -24.92 -22.51
CA ARG A 260 11.12 -25.35 -23.91
C ARG A 260 12.54 -25.63 -24.41
N LYS A 261 12.71 -26.72 -25.18
CA LYS A 261 13.99 -27.05 -25.82
C LYS A 261 14.45 -25.96 -26.78
N ASN A 262 15.77 -25.79 -26.89
CA ASN A 262 16.46 -24.89 -27.84
C ASN A 262 16.15 -23.40 -27.67
N THR A 263 15.83 -22.95 -26.45
CA THR A 263 15.70 -21.52 -26.15
C THR A 263 17.03 -20.92 -25.70
N PRO A 264 17.33 -19.66 -26.05
CA PRO A 264 18.49 -18.96 -25.51
C PRO A 264 18.44 -18.91 -23.98
N PRO A 265 19.59 -19.08 -23.28
CA PRO A 265 19.65 -18.88 -21.84
C PRO A 265 19.46 -17.41 -21.48
N ASN A 266 19.02 -17.15 -20.25
CA ASN A 266 18.88 -15.81 -19.67
C ASN A 266 17.90 -14.90 -20.43
N VAL A 267 16.84 -15.48 -20.99
CA VAL A 267 15.73 -14.76 -21.63
C VAL A 267 14.43 -15.09 -20.89
N LEU A 268 13.72 -14.05 -20.45
CA LEU A 268 12.36 -14.13 -19.93
C LEU A 268 11.38 -13.67 -21.01
N LEU A 269 10.30 -14.43 -21.22
CA LEU A 269 9.26 -14.10 -22.19
C LEU A 269 7.92 -13.89 -21.48
N THR A 270 7.25 -12.78 -21.79
CA THR A 270 5.91 -12.45 -21.32
C THR A 270 4.94 -12.34 -22.49
N TYR A 271 3.65 -12.59 -22.25
CA TYR A 271 2.60 -12.52 -23.26
C TYR A 271 1.23 -12.32 -22.59
N TRP A 272 0.22 -11.96 -23.37
CA TRP A 272 -1.16 -11.87 -22.89
C TRP A 272 -1.82 -13.25 -22.86
N GLN A 273 -2.26 -13.68 -21.68
CA GLN A 273 -3.05 -14.90 -21.52
C GLN A 273 -4.53 -14.56 -21.34
N ARG A 274 -5.39 -15.27 -22.07
CA ARG A 274 -6.84 -15.25 -21.81
C ARG A 274 -7.18 -16.43 -20.90
N SER A 275 -7.81 -16.15 -19.77
CA SER A 275 -8.34 -17.13 -18.83
C SER A 275 -9.85 -16.93 -18.65
N GLN A 276 -10.54 -17.94 -18.13
CA GLN A 276 -11.97 -17.87 -17.79
C GLN A 276 -12.13 -18.19 -16.31
N VAL A 277 -13.08 -17.52 -15.67
CA VAL A 277 -13.47 -17.74 -14.28
C VAL A 277 -14.99 -17.69 -14.20
N ASP A 278 -15.57 -18.59 -13.41
CA ASP A 278 -17.00 -18.60 -13.13
C ASP A 278 -17.30 -17.63 -11.97
N LEU A 279 -18.25 -16.72 -12.19
CA LEU A 279 -18.66 -15.69 -11.22
C LEU A 279 -20.06 -15.98 -10.63
N ALA A 280 -20.68 -17.11 -10.97
CA ALA A 280 -22.07 -17.41 -10.61
C ALA A 280 -22.33 -17.34 -9.10
N ALA A 281 -21.38 -17.80 -8.28
CA ALA A 281 -21.53 -17.82 -6.82
C ALA A 281 -21.63 -16.42 -6.18
N GLY A 282 -21.19 -15.36 -6.88
CA GLY A 282 -21.24 -13.98 -6.40
C GLY A 282 -22.32 -13.12 -7.05
N LEU A 283 -23.17 -13.71 -7.90
CA LEU A 283 -24.21 -13.00 -8.64
C LEU A 283 -25.59 -13.33 -8.07
N ASP A 284 -26.01 -12.56 -7.07
CA ASP A 284 -27.35 -12.67 -6.50
C ASP A 284 -28.41 -12.45 -7.58
N PHE A 285 -29.39 -13.36 -7.65
CA PHE A 285 -30.46 -13.35 -8.66
C PHE A 285 -29.93 -13.38 -10.12
N GLY A 286 -28.71 -13.92 -10.31
CA GLY A 286 -28.13 -14.20 -11.63
C GLY A 286 -28.88 -15.29 -12.41
N PRO A 287 -28.55 -15.45 -13.71
CA PRO A 287 -29.16 -16.48 -14.56
C PRO A 287 -28.86 -17.91 -14.09
#